data_AF-A0A821K9C3-F1
#
_entry.id   AF-A0A821K9C3-F1
#
_cell.length_a   1.000
_cell.length_b   1.000
_cell.length_c   1.000
_cell.angle_alpha   90.00
_cell.angle_beta   90.00
_cell.angle_gamma   90.00
#
_symmetry.space_group_name_H-M   'P 1'
#
loop_
_entity.id
_entity.type
_entity.pdbx_description
1 polymer ?
#
loop_
_entity_poly.entity_id
_entity_poly.type
_entity_poly.pdbx_seq_one_letter_code
_entity_poly.pdbx_strand_id
1 'polypeptide(L)'
;MESNGESESCHQAKQDEKKHIYMKTQIEDLFDKLSTTRELNSTSVNTVNVANKHDELIHFNPDDVNGKDVAMENLEHCEIFMKGIPSSLHIKNLHGCVIIVGPCSRSVDIDECHQCEFALACQQLHCYRCRFAPYNVEYQSKQHDIAQSGLVWAVDYWDDVLDFNHKTPDVHSPNWETIEEEERKGWSLDVPSSFS
;
A
#
# COMPACT_ATOMS: atom_id res chain seq x y z
N MET A 1 -17.32 -66.20 -15.07
CA MET A 1 -16.58 -65.77 -13.87
C MET A 1 -15.19 -65.40 -14.36
N GLU A 2 -15.05 -64.26 -15.05
CA GLU A 2 -14.81 -62.90 -14.46
C GLU A 2 -13.58 -62.94 -13.54
N SER A 3 -12.54 -62.11 -13.64
CA SER A 3 -12.28 -60.86 -14.37
C SER A 3 -10.84 -60.50 -14.00
N ASN A 4 -9.89 -60.35 -14.94
CA ASN A 4 -8.51 -59.95 -14.58
C ASN A 4 -7.79 -59.08 -15.63
N GLY A 5 -8.52 -58.47 -16.57
CA GLY A 5 -7.93 -57.61 -17.63
C GLY A 5 -7.99 -56.11 -17.38
N GLU A 6 -8.73 -55.63 -16.36
CA GLU A 6 -8.95 -54.19 -16.14
C GLU A 6 -7.99 -53.56 -15.12
N SER A 7 -7.23 -54.38 -14.37
CA SER A 7 -6.35 -53.90 -13.29
C SER A 7 -5.03 -53.32 -13.80
N GLU A 8 -4.41 -53.90 -14.85
CA GLU A 8 -3.13 -53.44 -15.37
C GLU A 8 -3.23 -52.12 -16.16
N SER A 9 -4.31 -51.92 -16.93
CA SER A 9 -4.55 -50.68 -17.69
C SER A 9 -4.75 -49.45 -16.78
N CYS A 10 -5.43 -49.63 -15.65
CA CYS A 10 -5.65 -48.59 -14.66
C CYS A 10 -4.36 -48.22 -13.89
N HIS A 11 -3.43 -49.16 -13.71
CA HIS A 11 -2.16 -48.90 -13.04
C HIS A 11 -1.18 -48.11 -13.91
N GLN A 12 -1.16 -48.40 -15.23
CA GLN A 12 -0.32 -47.67 -16.18
C GLN A 12 -0.77 -46.21 -16.33
N ALA A 13 -2.09 -45.97 -16.47
CA ALA A 13 -2.65 -44.61 -16.57
C ALA A 13 -2.31 -43.74 -15.35
N LYS A 14 -2.33 -44.32 -14.14
CA LYS A 14 -1.97 -43.63 -12.89
C LYS A 14 -0.48 -43.30 -12.78
N GLN A 15 0.40 -44.08 -13.41
CA GLN A 15 1.84 -43.78 -13.44
C GLN A 15 2.18 -42.68 -14.45
N ASP A 16 1.49 -42.64 -15.57
CA ASP A 16 1.69 -41.61 -16.60
C ASP A 16 1.15 -40.24 -16.12
N GLU A 17 0.04 -40.22 -15.40
CA GLU A 17 -0.49 -39.02 -14.73
C GLU A 17 0.49 -38.49 -13.67
N LYS A 18 1.09 -39.37 -12.86
CA LYS A 18 2.12 -38.98 -11.89
C LYS A 18 3.37 -38.40 -12.55
N LYS A 19 3.80 -38.95 -13.69
CA LYS A 19 4.91 -38.38 -14.49
C LYS A 19 4.56 -37.01 -15.04
N HIS A 20 3.34 -36.82 -15.52
CA HIS A 20 2.86 -35.53 -16.04
C HIS A 20 2.83 -34.46 -14.94
N ILE A 21 2.28 -34.79 -13.78
CA ILE A 21 2.25 -33.90 -12.61
C ILE A 21 3.67 -33.56 -12.17
N TYR A 22 4.56 -34.56 -12.05
CA TYR A 22 5.95 -34.34 -11.66
C TYR A 22 6.69 -33.40 -12.62
N MET A 23 6.54 -33.61 -13.94
CA MET A 23 7.12 -32.70 -14.93
C MET A 23 6.54 -31.30 -14.86
N LYS A 24 5.23 -31.16 -14.63
CA LYS A 24 4.57 -29.85 -14.52
C LYS A 24 5.09 -29.07 -13.30
N THR A 25 5.20 -29.72 -12.15
CA THR A 25 5.78 -29.13 -10.94
C THR A 25 7.23 -28.72 -11.13
N GLN A 26 8.05 -29.52 -11.82
CA GLN A 26 9.44 -29.13 -12.12
C GLN A 26 9.54 -27.91 -13.04
N ILE A 27 8.60 -27.75 -13.99
CA ILE A 27 8.53 -26.58 -14.88
C ILE A 27 8.09 -25.33 -14.10
N GLU A 28 7.12 -25.48 -13.20
CA GLU A 28 6.68 -24.40 -12.30
C GLU A 28 7.83 -23.95 -11.38
N ASP A 29 8.54 -24.89 -10.74
CA ASP A 29 9.75 -24.60 -9.94
C ASP A 29 10.86 -23.92 -10.76
N LEU A 30 11.04 -24.32 -12.02
CA LEU A 30 12.00 -23.70 -12.94
C LEU A 30 11.56 -22.29 -13.34
N PHE A 31 10.26 -22.04 -13.51
CA PHE A 31 9.71 -20.72 -13.81
C PHE A 31 9.88 -19.77 -12.62
N ASP A 32 9.62 -20.24 -11.39
CA ASP A 32 9.84 -19.48 -10.15
C ASP A 32 11.32 -19.19 -9.92
N LYS A 33 12.22 -20.13 -10.26
CA LYS A 33 13.66 -19.87 -10.23
C LYS A 33 14.10 -18.85 -11.28
N LEU A 34 13.49 -18.86 -12.46
CA LEU A 34 13.76 -17.89 -13.53
C LEU A 34 13.20 -16.49 -13.22
N SER A 35 12.05 -16.38 -12.56
CA SER A 35 11.54 -15.09 -12.04
C SER A 35 12.47 -14.55 -10.95
N THR A 36 12.87 -15.40 -9.99
CA THR A 36 13.80 -15.03 -8.90
C THR A 36 15.18 -14.63 -9.43
N THR A 37 15.70 -15.33 -10.44
CA THR A 37 17.00 -15.01 -11.07
C THR A 37 16.95 -13.72 -11.88
N ARG A 38 15.78 -13.34 -12.42
CA ARG A 38 15.56 -12.03 -13.06
C ARG A 38 15.57 -10.88 -12.05
N GLU A 39 15.10 -11.11 -10.82
CA GLU A 39 15.16 -10.15 -9.73
C GLU A 39 16.58 -9.95 -9.17
N LEU A 40 17.46 -10.95 -9.28
CA LEU A 40 18.84 -10.89 -8.76
C LEU A 40 19.85 -10.14 -9.64
N ASN A 41 19.45 -9.62 -10.81
CA ASN A 41 20.34 -8.86 -11.71
C ASN A 41 19.83 -7.44 -12.04
N SER A 42 18.87 -6.93 -11.29
CA SER A 42 18.54 -5.50 -11.29
C SER A 42 18.90 -4.93 -9.94
N THR A 43 19.96 -4.12 -9.87
CA THR A 43 20.15 -3.15 -8.80
C THR A 43 19.05 -2.09 -8.93
N SER A 44 17.80 -2.51 -8.73
CA SER A 44 16.63 -1.65 -8.76
C SER A 44 16.60 -0.91 -7.44
N VAL A 45 16.63 0.41 -7.52
CA VAL A 45 16.40 1.27 -6.37
C VAL A 45 15.00 0.92 -5.85
N ASN A 46 14.90 0.34 -4.64
CA ASN A 46 13.63 -0.04 -4.02
C ASN A 46 12.83 1.18 -3.51
N THR A 47 13.11 2.35 -4.08
CA THR A 47 12.62 3.65 -3.62
C THR A 47 12.15 4.46 -4.81
N VAL A 48 10.93 4.97 -4.70
CA VAL A 48 10.34 5.96 -5.62
C VAL A 48 10.52 7.33 -4.98
N ASN A 49 10.98 8.32 -5.74
CA ASN A 49 11.15 9.68 -5.24
C ASN A 49 10.41 10.68 -6.14
N VAL A 50 9.63 11.55 -5.52
CA VAL A 50 9.05 12.74 -6.14
C VAL A 50 9.53 13.95 -5.38
N ALA A 51 10.23 14.85 -6.08
CA ALA A 51 10.74 16.05 -5.45
C ALA A 51 10.70 17.30 -6.33
N ASN A 52 10.64 18.46 -5.68
CA ASN A 52 10.78 19.80 -6.28
C ASN A 52 9.75 20.10 -7.37
N LYS A 53 8.48 19.84 -7.08
CA LYS A 53 7.35 20.10 -8.00
C LYS A 53 6.41 21.14 -7.44
N HIS A 54 5.76 21.86 -8.34
CA HIS A 54 4.77 22.88 -8.02
C HIS A 54 3.57 22.76 -8.95
N ASP A 55 2.36 22.92 -8.41
CA ASP A 55 1.11 22.97 -9.20
C ASP A 55 0.89 21.72 -10.10
N GLU A 56 1.34 20.55 -9.65
CA GLU A 56 1.24 19.30 -10.41
C GLU A 56 0.21 18.33 -9.84
N LEU A 57 -0.50 17.65 -10.75
CA LEU A 57 -1.34 16.48 -10.45
C LEU A 57 -0.57 15.21 -10.82
N ILE A 58 -0.33 14.33 -9.85
CA ILE A 58 0.52 13.15 -10.00
C ILE A 58 -0.28 11.89 -9.63
N HIS A 59 -0.29 10.92 -10.53
CA HIS A 59 -0.93 9.62 -10.31
C HIS A 59 0.12 8.51 -10.29
N PHE A 60 0.05 7.66 -9.28
CA PHE A 60 0.79 6.40 -9.25
C PHE A 60 -0.15 5.22 -9.45
N ASN A 61 0.33 4.25 -10.21
CA ASN A 61 -0.30 2.95 -10.34
C ASN A 61 0.37 1.94 -9.38
N PRO A 62 -0.29 0.80 -9.12
CA PRO A 62 0.26 -0.22 -8.23
C PRO A 62 1.67 -0.70 -8.63
N ASP A 63 1.97 -0.85 -9.92
CA ASP A 63 3.29 -1.26 -10.40
C ASP A 63 4.41 -0.25 -10.06
N ASP A 64 4.03 1.02 -9.87
CA ASP A 64 4.96 2.08 -9.52
C ASP A 64 5.39 1.99 -8.06
N VAL A 65 4.50 1.59 -7.14
CA VAL A 65 4.69 1.80 -5.68
C VAL A 65 4.60 0.53 -4.84
N ASN A 66 4.01 -0.56 -5.33
CA ASN A 66 3.81 -1.78 -4.55
C ASN A 66 5.14 -2.33 -3.99
N GLY A 67 5.21 -2.47 -2.67
CA GLY A 67 6.38 -3.00 -1.96
C GLY A 67 7.59 -2.07 -1.89
N LYS A 68 7.49 -0.84 -2.43
CA LYS A 68 8.59 0.13 -2.47
C LYS A 68 8.43 1.19 -1.40
N ASP A 69 9.55 1.77 -0.99
CA ASP A 69 9.52 2.99 -0.18
C ASP A 69 9.26 4.20 -1.08
N VAL A 70 8.44 5.15 -0.66
CA VAL A 70 8.15 6.36 -1.45
C VAL A 70 8.52 7.61 -0.66
N ALA A 71 9.39 8.43 -1.25
CA ALA A 71 9.77 9.74 -0.74
C ALA A 71 9.09 10.85 -1.53
N MET A 72 8.51 11.82 -0.83
CA MET A 72 7.87 13.01 -1.38
C MET A 72 8.49 14.24 -0.69
N GLU A 73 9.23 15.05 -1.44
CA GLU A 73 10.04 16.14 -0.87
C GLU A 73 9.89 17.47 -1.62
N ASN A 74 9.78 18.59 -0.91
CA ASN A 74 9.77 19.94 -1.51
C ASN A 74 8.68 20.09 -2.58
N LEU A 75 7.42 19.87 -2.20
CA LEU A 75 6.27 20.02 -3.11
C LEU A 75 5.39 21.19 -2.68
N GLU A 76 4.92 21.96 -3.65
CA GLU A 76 4.05 23.12 -3.41
C GLU A 76 2.78 23.02 -4.25
N HIS A 77 1.61 23.08 -3.63
CA HIS A 77 0.31 23.04 -4.33
C HIS A 77 0.13 21.83 -5.27
N CYS A 78 0.73 20.68 -4.91
CA CYS A 78 0.59 19.44 -5.68
C CYS A 78 -0.53 18.56 -5.15
N GLU A 79 -1.16 17.81 -6.05
CA GLU A 79 -2.12 16.76 -5.73
C GLU A 79 -1.56 15.40 -6.14
N ILE A 80 -1.46 14.47 -5.19
CA ILE A 80 -0.88 13.14 -5.41
C ILE A 80 -1.92 12.08 -5.09
N PHE A 81 -2.19 11.23 -6.08
CA PHE A 81 -3.09 10.08 -5.98
C PHE A 81 -2.30 8.80 -6.18
N MET A 82 -2.11 8.04 -5.11
CA MET A 82 -1.27 6.85 -5.11
C MET A 82 -2.10 5.58 -4.91
N LYS A 83 -2.37 4.89 -6.03
CA LYS A 83 -2.96 3.54 -5.99
C LYS A 83 -1.86 2.51 -5.75
N GLY A 84 -2.11 1.59 -4.82
CA GLY A 84 -1.19 0.52 -4.48
C GLY A 84 -0.85 0.49 -3.00
N ILE A 85 0.20 -0.27 -2.69
CA ILE A 85 0.60 -0.65 -1.34
C ILE A 85 2.08 -0.30 -1.15
N PRO A 86 2.40 0.98 -0.84
CA PRO A 86 3.77 1.35 -0.53
C PRO A 86 4.22 0.67 0.77
N SER A 87 5.50 0.34 0.84
CA SER A 87 6.12 -0.26 2.02
C SER A 87 6.20 0.75 3.17
N SER A 88 6.76 1.93 2.91
CA SER A 88 6.82 3.08 3.80
C SER A 88 6.70 4.39 3.01
N LEU A 89 6.22 5.45 3.65
CA LEU A 89 6.17 6.81 3.09
C LEU A 89 7.05 7.76 3.91
N HIS A 90 7.85 8.56 3.23
CA HIS A 90 8.60 9.68 3.80
C HIS A 90 8.16 10.97 3.12
N ILE A 91 7.47 11.82 3.87
CA ILE A 91 6.83 13.04 3.38
C ILE A 91 7.47 14.22 4.07
N LYS A 92 8.19 15.06 3.33
CA LYS A 92 8.97 16.15 3.91
C LYS A 92 8.84 17.46 3.15
N ASN A 93 8.61 18.56 3.88
CA ASN A 93 8.62 19.91 3.32
C ASN A 93 7.60 20.08 2.19
N LEU A 94 6.33 19.78 2.49
CA LEU A 94 5.21 20.00 1.58
C LEU A 94 4.41 21.23 2.02
N HIS A 95 3.96 22.02 1.06
CA HIS A 95 3.12 23.20 1.29
C HIS A 95 1.86 23.15 0.43
N GLY A 96 0.68 23.27 1.04
CA GLY A 96 -0.59 23.38 0.30
C GLY A 96 -0.93 22.15 -0.54
N CYS A 97 -0.41 20.96 -0.20
CA CYS A 97 -0.56 19.75 -1.00
C CYS A 97 -1.70 18.86 -0.51
N VAL A 98 -2.27 18.06 -1.41
CA VAL A 98 -3.22 16.99 -1.08
C VAL A 98 -2.63 15.65 -1.49
N ILE A 99 -2.50 14.72 -0.55
CA ILE A 99 -1.90 13.41 -0.78
C ILE A 99 -2.90 12.33 -0.37
N ILE A 100 -3.34 11.52 -1.34
CA ILE A 100 -4.29 10.43 -1.14
C ILE A 100 -3.58 9.14 -1.52
N VAL A 101 -3.54 8.18 -0.60
CA VAL A 101 -2.75 6.94 -0.76
C VAL A 101 -3.59 5.74 -0.35
N GLY A 102 -3.40 4.62 -1.02
CA GLY A 102 -3.85 3.32 -0.54
C GLY A 102 -3.20 2.92 0.81
N PRO A 103 -3.44 1.70 1.32
CA PRO A 103 -2.86 1.26 2.57
C PRO A 103 -1.32 1.15 2.45
N CYS A 104 -0.62 1.80 3.38
CA CYS A 104 0.81 1.66 3.55
C CYS A 104 1.11 0.50 4.51
N SER A 105 1.99 -0.43 4.11
CA SER A 105 2.25 -1.64 4.88
C SER A 105 2.91 -1.40 6.24
N ARG A 106 3.72 -0.35 6.37
CA ARG A 106 4.50 -0.08 7.58
C ARG A 106 4.27 1.34 8.09
N SER A 107 5.27 2.20 7.96
CA SER A 107 5.33 3.50 8.59
C SER A 107 5.11 4.64 7.60
N VAL A 108 4.55 5.71 8.11
CA VAL A 108 4.48 7.01 7.44
C VAL A 108 5.15 8.03 8.33
N ASP A 109 6.12 8.76 7.78
CA ASP A 109 6.80 9.86 8.44
C ASP A 109 6.45 11.17 7.73
N ILE A 110 5.84 12.12 8.45
CA ILE A 110 5.45 13.44 7.96
C ILE A 110 6.21 14.51 8.73
N ASP A 111 7.05 15.27 8.02
CA ASP A 111 7.91 16.29 8.60
C ASP A 111 7.83 17.60 7.81
N GLU A 112 7.91 18.74 8.51
CA GLU A 112 7.94 20.08 7.90
C GLU A 112 6.79 20.37 6.90
N CYS A 113 5.61 19.76 7.09
CA CYS A 113 4.47 19.94 6.18
C CYS A 113 3.48 20.99 6.69
N HIS A 114 3.01 21.86 5.80
CA HIS A 114 2.15 23.00 6.16
C HIS A 114 0.95 23.14 5.21
N GLN A 115 -0.24 23.28 5.79
CA GLN A 115 -1.50 23.43 5.03
C GLN A 115 -1.74 22.27 4.05
N CYS A 116 -1.33 21.07 4.42
CA CYS A 116 -1.51 19.87 3.62
C CYS A 116 -2.65 19.00 4.15
N GLU A 117 -3.25 18.22 3.25
CA GLU A 117 -4.24 17.20 3.58
C GLU A 117 -3.70 15.82 3.19
N PHE A 118 -3.83 14.86 4.10
CA PHE A 118 -3.33 13.50 3.92
C PHE A 118 -4.47 12.52 4.14
N ALA A 119 -4.72 11.65 3.18
CA ALA A 119 -5.63 10.52 3.32
C ALA A 119 -4.83 9.23 3.14
N LEU A 120 -4.46 8.61 4.27
CA LEU A 120 -3.58 7.45 4.33
C LEU A 120 -3.95 6.52 5.49
N ALA A 121 -3.58 5.24 5.35
CA ALA A 121 -3.68 4.24 6.40
C ALA A 121 -2.33 3.54 6.54
N CYS A 122 -1.87 3.30 7.76
CA CYS A 122 -0.55 2.72 8.05
C CYS A 122 -0.53 2.03 9.42
N GLN A 123 0.55 1.29 9.72
CA GLN A 123 0.75 0.69 11.05
C GLN A 123 1.27 1.71 12.07
N GLN A 124 2.11 2.64 11.62
CA GLN A 124 2.78 3.63 12.48
C GLN A 124 2.83 4.97 11.77
N LEU A 125 2.38 6.03 12.44
CA LEU A 125 2.45 7.40 11.93
C LEU A 125 3.33 8.24 12.85
N HIS A 126 4.35 8.86 12.28
CA HIS A 126 5.14 9.91 12.94
C HIS A 126 4.82 11.24 12.26
N CYS A 127 4.31 12.19 13.04
CA CYS A 127 3.94 13.50 12.54
C CYS A 127 3.99 14.54 13.66
N TYR A 128 3.94 15.81 13.30
CA TYR A 128 3.96 16.92 14.24
C TYR A 128 2.83 17.90 13.94
N ARG A 129 1.98 18.20 14.94
CA ARG A 129 0.90 19.21 14.85
C ARG A 129 -0.12 18.93 13.74
N CYS A 130 -0.76 17.76 13.80
CA CYS A 130 -1.78 17.33 12.84
C CYS A 130 -3.18 17.24 13.45
N ARG A 131 -4.19 17.30 12.58
CA ARG A 131 -5.59 16.99 12.92
C ARG A 131 -5.97 15.66 12.30
N PHE A 132 -6.80 14.88 12.98
CA PHE A 132 -7.09 13.49 12.58
C PHE A 132 -8.57 13.23 12.32
N ALA A 133 -8.84 12.37 11.35
CA ALA A 133 -10.15 11.80 11.05
C ALA A 133 -9.97 10.34 10.59
N PRO A 134 -11.01 9.50 10.65
CA PRO A 134 -10.95 8.15 10.09
C PRO A 134 -10.57 8.15 8.61
N TYR A 135 -9.85 7.11 8.19
CA TYR A 135 -9.49 6.94 6.78
C TYR A 135 -10.74 6.68 5.91
N ASN A 136 -11.09 7.67 5.07
CA ASN A 136 -12.30 7.66 4.24
C ASN A 136 -11.96 7.81 2.74
N VAL A 137 -11.18 6.88 2.20
CA VAL A 137 -10.84 6.81 0.76
C VAL A 137 -11.52 5.61 0.12
N GLU A 138 -12.22 5.80 -0.99
CA GLU A 138 -12.88 4.73 -1.74
C GLU A 138 -12.32 4.56 -3.15
N TYR A 139 -12.08 3.31 -3.55
CA TYR A 139 -11.58 2.97 -4.88
C TYR A 139 -11.72 1.47 -5.17
N GLN A 140 -11.76 1.10 -6.46
CA GLN A 140 -12.08 -0.25 -6.93
C GLN A 140 -11.22 -1.37 -6.31
N SER A 141 -9.91 -1.16 -6.12
CA SER A 141 -8.99 -2.18 -5.59
C SER A 141 -8.85 -2.18 -4.06
N LYS A 142 -9.59 -1.33 -3.33
CA LYS A 142 -9.39 -1.12 -1.87
C LYS A 142 -9.35 -2.40 -1.05
N GLN A 143 -10.33 -3.30 -1.24
CA GLN A 143 -10.40 -4.55 -0.48
C GLN A 143 -9.22 -5.48 -0.75
N HIS A 144 -8.78 -5.55 -2.01
CA HIS A 144 -7.60 -6.32 -2.40
C HIS A 144 -6.35 -5.73 -1.76
N ASP A 145 -6.19 -4.41 -1.82
CA ASP A 145 -5.00 -3.74 -1.32
C ASP A 145 -4.91 -3.83 0.21
N ILE A 146 -6.04 -3.74 0.93
CA ILE A 146 -6.09 -4.00 2.37
C ILE A 146 -5.62 -5.43 2.67
N ALA A 147 -6.15 -6.43 1.94
CA ALA A 147 -5.80 -7.83 2.16
C ALA A 147 -4.31 -8.14 1.92
N GLN A 148 -3.67 -7.41 1.01
CA GLN A 148 -2.24 -7.57 0.69
C GLN A 148 -1.32 -6.66 1.52
N SER A 149 -1.86 -5.60 2.14
CA SER A 149 -1.05 -4.63 2.89
C SER A 149 -0.44 -5.16 4.18
N GLY A 150 -1.04 -6.21 4.77
CA GLY A 150 -0.68 -6.68 6.10
C GLY A 150 -1.25 -5.82 7.24
N LEU A 151 -2.10 -4.83 6.95
CA LEU A 151 -2.83 -4.06 7.96
C LEU A 151 -3.96 -4.89 8.56
N VAL A 152 -4.14 -4.79 9.88
CA VAL A 152 -5.30 -5.35 10.57
C VAL A 152 -6.42 -4.32 10.54
N TRP A 153 -7.19 -4.30 9.45
CA TRP A 153 -8.21 -3.27 9.19
C TRP A 153 -9.33 -3.16 10.25
N ALA A 154 -9.53 -4.20 11.06
CA ALA A 154 -10.53 -4.19 12.13
C ALA A 154 -10.09 -3.37 13.36
N VAL A 155 -8.84 -2.94 13.42
CA VAL A 155 -8.25 -2.19 14.51
C VAL A 155 -7.90 -0.80 13.98
N ASP A 156 -8.48 0.23 14.57
CA ASP A 156 -8.25 1.62 14.19
C ASP A 156 -7.99 2.45 15.46
N TYR A 157 -6.91 3.23 15.43
CA TYR A 157 -6.42 4.07 16.53
C TYR A 157 -6.24 5.52 16.07
N TRP A 158 -6.96 5.94 15.02
CA TRP A 158 -6.83 7.29 14.46
C TRP A 158 -7.08 8.41 15.49
N ASP A 159 -7.84 8.15 16.56
CA ASP A 159 -8.17 9.07 17.64
C ASP A 159 -7.40 8.83 18.95
N ASP A 160 -6.47 7.86 18.99
CA ASP A 160 -5.62 7.54 20.15
C ASP A 160 -4.15 7.89 19.87
N VAL A 161 -3.88 9.20 19.76
CA VAL A 161 -2.57 9.72 19.35
C VAL A 161 -1.67 9.96 20.57
N LEU A 162 -0.56 9.24 20.62
CA LEU A 162 0.49 9.43 21.62
C LEU A 162 1.38 10.64 21.26
N ASP A 163 1.22 11.74 21.98
CA ASP A 163 2.14 12.89 21.88
C ASP A 163 3.33 12.76 22.85
N PHE A 164 4.47 12.31 22.33
CA PHE A 164 5.72 12.19 23.08
C PHE A 164 6.26 13.51 23.65
N ASN A 165 5.83 14.65 23.11
CA ASN A 165 6.26 15.97 23.57
C ASN A 165 5.32 16.54 24.65
N HIS A 166 4.21 15.87 24.95
CA HIS A 166 3.29 16.26 26.01
C HIS A 166 3.69 15.66 27.36
N LYS A 167 4.20 16.50 28.26
CA LYS A 167 4.73 16.07 29.58
C LYS A 167 3.69 16.07 30.70
N THR A 168 2.43 16.34 30.38
CA THR A 168 1.32 16.46 31.35
C THR A 168 0.23 15.44 31.02
N PRO A 169 0.31 14.20 31.56
CA PRO A 169 -0.60 13.11 31.17
C PRO A 169 -2.08 13.40 31.36
N ASP A 170 -2.44 14.29 32.30
CA ASP A 170 -3.82 14.59 32.68
C ASP A 170 -4.47 15.69 31.81
N VAL A 171 -3.76 16.22 30.82
CA VAL A 171 -4.22 17.28 29.93
C VAL A 171 -4.16 16.78 28.49
N HIS A 172 -5.14 17.15 27.67
CA HIS A 172 -5.10 16.84 26.25
C HIS A 172 -3.91 17.57 25.59
N SER A 173 -3.22 16.90 24.68
CA SER A 173 -2.12 17.55 23.96
C SER A 173 -2.64 18.70 23.08
N PRO A 174 -1.97 19.87 23.07
CA PRO A 174 -2.28 20.94 22.12
C PRO A 174 -1.69 20.68 20.71
N ASN A 175 -0.94 19.58 20.53
CA ASN A 175 -0.24 19.26 19.29
C ASN A 175 -1.03 18.30 18.38
N TRP A 176 -2.24 17.94 18.75
CA TRP A 176 -3.16 17.28 17.85
C TRP A 176 -4.60 17.57 18.25
N GLU A 177 -5.52 17.37 17.31
CA GLU A 177 -6.95 17.44 17.55
C GLU A 177 -7.69 16.52 16.57
N THR A 178 -8.93 16.19 16.88
CA THR A 178 -9.81 15.48 15.94
C THR A 178 -10.51 16.49 15.03
N ILE A 179 -10.76 16.09 13.79
CA ILE A 179 -11.54 16.88 12.83
C ILE A 179 -13.02 16.59 13.09
N GLU A 180 -13.80 17.67 13.26
CA GLU A 180 -15.25 17.63 13.43
C GLU A 180 -15.94 16.94 12.25
N GLU A 181 -17.02 16.21 12.50
CA GLU A 181 -17.67 15.36 11.50
C GLU A 181 -18.10 16.14 10.25
N GLU A 182 -18.55 17.38 10.42
CA GLU A 182 -19.00 18.27 9.34
C GLU A 182 -17.86 18.75 8.44
N GLU A 183 -16.62 18.75 8.94
CA GLU A 183 -15.42 19.12 8.18
C GLU A 183 -14.77 17.92 7.47
N ARG A 184 -15.18 16.68 7.79
CA ARG A 184 -14.56 15.47 7.25
C ARG A 184 -14.87 15.32 5.76
N LYS A 185 -13.84 14.96 5.01
CA LYS A 185 -13.91 14.73 3.56
C LYS A 185 -13.91 13.24 3.24
N GLY A 186 -14.60 12.89 2.16
CA GLY A 186 -14.45 11.59 1.50
C GLY A 186 -13.57 11.76 0.26
N TRP A 187 -12.69 10.79 0.03
CA TRP A 187 -11.72 10.83 -1.07
C TRP A 187 -11.93 9.65 -2.01
N SER A 188 -11.48 9.79 -3.26
CA SER A 188 -11.39 8.66 -4.17
C SER A 188 -10.06 8.65 -4.90
N LEU A 189 -9.50 7.44 -5.06
CA LEU A 189 -8.34 7.23 -5.92
C LEU A 189 -8.75 6.92 -7.37
N ASP A 190 -10.02 6.63 -7.64
CA ASP A 190 -10.48 6.39 -9.00
C ASP A 190 -10.66 7.72 -9.74
N VAL A 191 -9.97 7.85 -10.87
CA VAL A 191 -10.24 8.92 -11.82
C VAL A 191 -11.68 8.77 -12.34
N PRO A 192 -12.50 9.84 -12.32
CA PRO A 192 -13.81 9.81 -12.94
C PRO A 192 -13.69 9.41 -14.42
N SER A 193 -14.55 8.50 -14.87
CA SER A 193 -14.51 7.87 -16.21
C SER A 193 -14.78 8.83 -17.38
N SER A 194 -14.73 10.15 -17.17
CA SER A 194 -15.15 11.18 -18.14
C SER A 194 -14.03 11.69 -19.06
N PHE A 195 -12.88 11.04 -19.10
CA PHE A 195 -11.86 11.25 -20.13
C PHE A 195 -11.70 9.97 -20.96
N SER A 196 -12.65 9.75 -21.86
CA SER A 196 -12.57 8.76 -22.95
C SER A 196 -12.71 9.48 -24.29
#